data_AF-A0A8J2XMS2-F1
#
_entry.id   AF-A0A8J2XMS2-F1
#
_cell.length_a   1.000
_cell.length_b   1.000
_cell.length_c   1.000
_cell.angle_alpha   90.00
_cell.angle_beta   90.00
_cell.angle_gamma   90.00
#
_symmetry.space_group_name_H-M   'P 1'
#
loop_
_entity.id
_entity.type
_entity.pdbx_description
1 polymer ?
#
loop_
_entity_poly.entity_id
_entity_poly.type
_entity_poly.pdbx_seq_one_letter_code
_entity_poly.pdbx_strand_id
1 'polypeptide(L)'
;MNQVEIAKHLDLSDRQLRDVLKRLGLDHKSDSLEAIRLAYIRDLREKAAGRTPTETRHRLDEAKTREALASAQMKELDLYKEHKLILDLEQVREAMEQWVTVAKSEYENSVEKIIALIEDQQGVSIDREPISGIIDATCRVIGDYRIKSE
;
A
#
# COMPACT_ATOMS: atom_id res chain seq x y z
N MET A 1 -32.34 18.81 -47.55
CA MET A 1 -30.97 18.36 -47.88
C MET A 1 -30.91 16.85 -47.72
N ASN A 2 -30.27 16.10 -48.63
CA ASN A 2 -30.25 14.65 -48.53
C ASN A 2 -29.13 14.18 -47.60
N GLN A 3 -29.42 13.21 -46.72
CA GLN A 3 -28.47 12.65 -45.76
C GLN A 3 -27.25 12.03 -46.46
N VAL A 4 -27.46 11.40 -47.62
CA VAL A 4 -26.40 10.78 -48.44
C VAL A 4 -25.40 11.81 -48.96
N GLU A 5 -25.87 13.01 -49.31
CA GLU A 5 -25.00 14.10 -49.80
C GLU A 5 -24.12 14.65 -48.67
N ILE A 6 -24.68 14.80 -47.47
CA ILE A 6 -23.94 15.23 -46.28
C ILE A 6 -22.89 14.18 -45.91
N ALA A 7 -23.26 12.89 -45.93
CA ALA A 7 -22.36 11.78 -45.62
C ALA A 7 -21.15 11.77 -46.54
N LYS A 8 -21.38 11.94 -47.84
CA LYS A 8 -20.32 12.07 -48.85
C LYS A 8 -19.43 13.29 -48.63
N HIS A 9 -19.99 14.42 -48.20
CA HIS A 9 -19.22 15.63 -47.94
C HIS A 9 -18.35 15.56 -46.67
N LEU A 10 -18.74 14.73 -45.71
CA LEU A 10 -17.99 14.52 -44.47
C LEU A 10 -17.10 13.26 -44.52
N ASP A 11 -17.11 12.54 -45.64
CA ASP A 11 -16.44 11.25 -45.83
C ASP A 11 -16.83 10.22 -44.75
N LEU A 12 -18.14 10.11 -44.50
CA LEU A 12 -18.72 9.23 -43.49
C LEU A 12 -19.71 8.26 -44.13
N SER A 13 -19.88 7.08 -43.51
CA SER A 13 -21.05 6.25 -43.79
C SER A 13 -22.33 6.89 -43.21
N ASP A 14 -23.50 6.57 -43.78
CA ASP A 14 -24.79 7.07 -43.28
C ASP A 14 -25.03 6.75 -41.81
N ARG A 15 -24.52 5.60 -41.34
CA ARG A 15 -24.59 5.21 -39.93
C ARG A 15 -23.75 6.15 -39.07
N GLN A 16 -22.49 6.37 -39.44
CA GLN A 16 -21.61 7.29 -38.70
C GLN A 16 -22.12 8.72 -38.74
N LEU A 17 -22.70 9.16 -39.85
CA LEU A 17 -23.33 10.47 -39.94
C LEU A 17 -24.46 10.63 -38.93
N ARG A 18 -25.35 9.63 -38.78
CA ARG A 18 -26.41 9.66 -37.75
C ARG A 18 -25.85 9.79 -36.34
N ASP A 19 -24.83 9.00 -36.04
CA ASP A 19 -24.20 9.02 -34.72
C ASP A 19 -23.52 10.37 -34.43
N VAL A 20 -22.86 10.96 -35.44
CA VAL A 20 -22.25 12.29 -35.36
C VAL A 20 -23.30 13.39 -35.18
N LEU A 21 -24.36 13.41 -36.00
CA LEU A 21 -25.42 14.40 -35.90
C LEU A 21 -26.11 14.34 -34.52
N LYS A 22 -26.42 13.13 -34.05
CA LYS A 22 -27.00 12.92 -32.71
C LYS A 22 -26.07 13.41 -31.60
N ARG A 23 -24.77 13.11 -31.68
CA ARG A 23 -23.77 13.55 -30.69
C ARG A 23 -23.59 15.06 -30.67
N LEU A 24 -23.63 15.70 -31.84
CA LEU A 24 -23.44 17.15 -31.98
C LEU A 24 -24.76 17.94 -31.81
N GLY A 25 -25.89 17.26 -31.61
CA GLY A 25 -27.20 17.90 -31.44
C GLY A 25 -27.71 18.58 -32.70
N LEU A 26 -27.31 18.09 -33.88
CA LEU A 26 -27.65 18.66 -35.19
C LEU A 26 -28.68 17.81 -35.92
N ASP A 27 -29.52 18.46 -36.73
CA ASP A 27 -30.46 17.80 -37.62
C ASP A 27 -30.27 18.26 -39.07
N HIS A 28 -29.96 17.29 -39.94
CA HIS A 28 -29.84 17.48 -41.40
C HIS A 28 -31.07 18.10 -42.10
N LYS A 29 -32.24 18.10 -41.45
CA LYS A 29 -33.46 18.71 -42.00
C LYS A 29 -33.57 20.21 -41.68
N SER A 30 -33.08 20.65 -40.52
CA SER A 30 -33.16 22.03 -40.07
C SER A 30 -31.86 22.80 -40.24
N ASP A 31 -30.71 22.12 -40.12
CA ASP A 31 -29.40 22.75 -40.14
C ASP A 31 -28.81 22.80 -41.56
N SER A 32 -28.10 23.89 -41.85
CA SER A 32 -27.41 24.08 -43.12
C SER A 32 -26.18 23.17 -43.23
N LEU A 33 -25.80 22.84 -44.46
CA LEU A 33 -24.60 22.04 -44.74
C LEU A 33 -23.34 22.66 -44.14
N GLU A 34 -23.26 23.99 -44.19
CA GLU A 34 -22.14 24.76 -43.65
C GLU A 34 -22.07 24.66 -42.13
N ALA A 35 -23.20 24.79 -41.43
CA ALA A 35 -23.28 24.64 -39.99
C ALA A 35 -22.82 23.24 -39.54
N ILE A 36 -23.29 22.20 -40.23
CA ILE A 36 -22.92 20.81 -39.97
C ILE A 36 -21.41 20.59 -40.20
N ARG A 37 -20.84 21.10 -41.30
CA ARG A 37 -19.41 20.99 -41.58
C ARG A 37 -18.56 21.71 -40.54
N LEU A 38 -18.92 22.94 -40.17
CA LEU A 38 -18.18 23.71 -39.18
C LEU A 38 -18.21 23.03 -37.81
N ALA A 39 -19.37 22.51 -37.39
CA ALA A 39 -19.50 21.77 -36.14
C ALA A 39 -18.66 20.48 -36.16
N TYR A 40 -18.68 19.73 -37.27
CA TYR A 40 -17.88 18.52 -37.40
C TYR A 40 -16.37 18.81 -37.41
N ILE A 41 -15.92 19.85 -38.12
CA ILE A 41 -14.51 20.27 -38.11
C ILE A 41 -14.07 20.70 -36.71
N ARG A 42 -14.92 21.42 -35.96
CA ARG A 42 -14.65 21.79 -34.56
C ARG A 42 -14.52 20.55 -33.67
N ASP A 43 -15.43 19.58 -33.79
CA ASP A 43 -15.36 18.29 -33.08
C ASP A 43 -14.06 17.52 -33.39
N LEU A 44 -13.65 17.47 -34.65
CA LEU A 44 -12.37 16.85 -35.03
C LEU A 44 -11.16 17.59 -34.47
N ARG A 45 -11.18 18.93 -34.44
CA ARG A 45 -10.10 19.74 -33.85
C ARG A 45 -10.01 19.55 -32.33
N GLU A 46 -11.13 19.49 -31.63
CA GLU A 46 -11.19 19.19 -30.20
C GLU A 46 -10.62 17.80 -29.87
N LYS A 47 -10.98 16.79 -30.67
CA LYS A 47 -10.44 15.42 -30.53
C LYS A 47 -8.96 15.33 -30.84
N ALA A 48 -8.51 15.96 -31.92
CA ALA A 48 -7.09 16.00 -32.29
C ALA A 48 -6.25 16.77 -31.26
N ALA A 49 -6.81 17.79 -30.64
CA ALA A 49 -6.21 18.50 -29.51
C ALA A 49 -6.22 17.68 -28.20
N GLY A 50 -6.82 16.48 -28.21
CA GLY A 50 -6.90 15.60 -27.05
C GLY A 50 -7.78 16.16 -25.92
N ARG A 51 -8.68 17.10 -26.23
CA ARG A 51 -9.59 17.75 -25.26
C ARG A 51 -10.85 16.96 -24.98
N THR A 52 -11.15 15.93 -25.76
CA THR A 52 -12.24 15.00 -25.47
C THR A 52 -11.76 13.96 -24.46
N PRO A 53 -12.24 13.96 -23.21
CA PRO A 53 -11.94 12.89 -22.28
C PRO A 53 -12.69 11.65 -22.77
N THR A 54 -12.00 10.75 -23.45
CA THR A 54 -12.54 9.41 -23.66
C THR A 54 -12.58 8.72 -22.30
N GLU A 55 -13.65 7.98 -21.97
CA GLU A 55 -13.74 7.22 -20.72
C GLU A 55 -12.49 6.36 -20.45
N THR A 56 -11.91 5.78 -21.50
CA THR A 56 -10.65 5.03 -21.44
C THR A 56 -9.47 5.85 -20.92
N ARG A 57 -9.37 7.13 -21.31
CA ARG A 57 -8.31 8.03 -20.86
C ARG A 57 -8.52 8.43 -19.41
N HIS A 58 -9.76 8.72 -19.01
CA HIS A 58 -10.10 9.01 -17.62
C HIS A 58 -9.76 7.82 -16.70
N ARG A 59 -10.13 6.60 -17.09
CA ARG A 59 -9.77 5.37 -16.34
C ARG A 59 -8.27 5.14 -16.25
N LEU A 60 -7.53 5.44 -17.32
CA LEU A 60 -6.07 5.33 -17.32
C LEU A 60 -5.43 6.37 -16.38
N ASP A 61 -5.91 7.61 -16.40
CA ASP A 61 -5.42 8.68 -15.55
C ASP A 61 -5.74 8.42 -14.06
N GLU A 62 -6.93 7.87 -13.77
CA GLU A 62 -7.28 7.37 -12.43
C GLU A 62 -6.35 6.25 -11.96
N ALA A 63 -6.08 5.26 -12.83
CA ALA A 63 -5.20 4.15 -12.50
C ALA A 63 -3.77 4.63 -12.19
N LYS A 64 -3.24 5.53 -13.02
CA LYS A 64 -1.93 6.16 -12.80
C LYS A 64 -1.88 6.98 -11.52
N THR A 65 -2.96 7.71 -11.21
CA THR A 65 -3.05 8.48 -9.97
C THR A 65 -3.04 7.55 -8.75
N ARG A 66 -3.79 6.44 -8.81
CA ARG A 66 -3.79 5.44 -7.74
C ARG A 66 -2.41 4.80 -7.56
N GLU A 67 -1.74 4.44 -8.65
CA GLU A 67 -0.38 3.89 -8.61
C GLU A 67 0.62 4.89 -8.04
N ALA A 68 0.54 6.16 -8.45
CA ALA A 68 1.41 7.22 -7.94
C ALA A 68 1.21 7.45 -6.43
N LEU A 69 -0.04 7.43 -5.95
CA LEU A 69 -0.35 7.53 -4.53
C LEU A 69 0.18 6.32 -3.74
N ALA A 70 -0.04 5.10 -4.24
CA ALA A 70 0.48 3.90 -3.59
C ALA A 70 2.02 3.91 -3.53
N SER A 71 2.68 4.32 -4.62
CA SER A 71 4.13 4.47 -4.67
C SER A 71 4.64 5.53 -3.69
N ALA A 72 3.93 6.66 -3.55
CA ALA A 72 4.28 7.70 -2.58
C ALA A 72 4.16 7.18 -1.14
N GLN A 73 3.09 6.45 -0.81
CA GLN A 73 2.90 5.84 0.51
C GLN A 73 3.99 4.83 0.85
N MET A 74 4.39 3.99 -0.11
CA MET A 74 5.48 3.04 0.10
C MET A 74 6.81 3.77 0.39
N LYS A 75 7.13 4.83 -0.36
CA LYS A 75 8.33 5.64 -0.11
C LYS A 75 8.31 6.32 1.25
N GLU A 76 7.14 6.75 1.71
CA GLU A 76 6.99 7.34 3.04
C GLU A 76 7.25 6.31 4.15
N LEU A 77 6.72 5.08 4.00
CA LEU A 77 7.00 3.98 4.92
C LEU A 77 8.49 3.61 4.92
N ASP A 78 9.14 3.59 3.76
CA ASP A 78 10.58 3.32 3.66
C ASP A 78 11.41 4.41 4.36
N LEU A 79 11.02 5.69 4.20
CA LEU A 79 11.62 6.81 4.91
C LEU A 79 11.47 6.67 6.44
N TYR A 80 10.28 6.26 6.91
CA TYR A 80 10.06 6.00 8.34
C TYR A 80 10.91 4.83 8.86
N LYS A 81 11.13 3.77 8.06
CA LYS A 81 12.05 2.69 8.41
C LYS A 81 13.50 3.17 8.49
N GLU A 82 13.96 3.96 7.52
CA GLU A 82 15.32 4.50 7.50
C GLU A 82 15.60 5.39 8.71
N HIS A 83 14.63 6.22 9.09
CA HIS A 83 14.69 7.03 10.30
C HIS A 83 14.38 6.27 11.60
N LYS A 84 14.18 4.95 11.54
CA LYS A 84 13.87 4.08 12.69
C LYS A 84 12.63 4.53 13.48
N LEU A 85 11.68 5.17 12.81
CA LEU A 85 10.41 5.62 13.38
C LEU A 85 9.36 4.50 13.41
N ILE A 86 9.51 3.51 12.54
CA ILE A 86 8.71 2.30 12.53
C ILE A 86 9.63 1.08 12.47
N LEU A 87 9.19 -0.01 13.12
CA LEU A 87 9.88 -1.29 13.11
C LEU A 87 8.97 -2.34 12.49
N ASP A 88 9.59 -3.31 11.84
CA ASP A 88 8.88 -4.49 11.34
C ASP A 88 8.45 -5.38 12.52
N LEU A 89 7.18 -5.79 12.53
CA LEU A 89 6.60 -6.55 13.63
C LEU A 89 7.26 -7.92 13.82
N GLU A 90 7.64 -8.58 12.73
CA GLU A 90 8.29 -9.89 12.76
C GLU A 90 9.70 -9.75 13.34
N GLN A 91 10.46 -8.76 12.88
CA GLN A 91 11.78 -8.46 13.45
C GLN A 91 11.72 -8.13 14.94
N VAL A 92 10.72 -7.34 15.37
CA VAL A 92 10.53 -7.03 16.81
C VAL A 92 10.22 -8.30 17.59
N ARG A 93 9.36 -9.18 17.07
CA ARG A 93 9.05 -10.46 17.72
C ARG A 93 10.30 -11.31 17.88
N GLU A 94 11.06 -11.52 16.80
CA GLU A 94 12.31 -12.30 16.83
C GLU A 94 13.32 -11.71 17.81
N ALA A 95 13.52 -10.38 17.79
CA ALA A 95 14.44 -9.71 18.69
C ALA A 95 14.01 -9.89 20.16
N MET A 96 12.71 -9.82 20.45
CA MET A 96 12.17 -10.03 21.80
C MET A 96 12.34 -11.48 22.26
N GLU A 97 12.09 -12.47 21.41
CA GLU A 97 12.30 -13.89 21.72
C GLU A 97 13.77 -14.20 22.01
N GLN A 98 14.67 -13.66 21.18
CA GLN A 98 16.12 -13.78 21.40
C GLN A 98 16.53 -13.11 22.70
N TRP A 99 16.04 -11.90 22.97
CA TRP A 99 16.36 -11.16 24.19
C TRP A 99 15.89 -11.90 25.45
N VAL A 100 14.69 -12.48 25.44
CA VAL A 100 14.18 -13.32 26.54
C VAL A 100 15.06 -14.54 26.76
N THR A 101 15.47 -15.20 25.67
CA THR A 101 16.33 -16.40 25.76
C THR A 101 17.69 -16.06 26.38
N VAL A 102 18.32 -14.99 25.92
CA VAL A 102 19.60 -14.51 26.46
C VAL A 102 19.44 -14.09 27.92
N ALA A 103 18.40 -13.33 28.25
CA ALA A 103 18.16 -12.86 29.62
C ALA A 103 17.97 -14.04 30.60
N LYS A 104 17.21 -15.06 30.19
CA LYS A 104 17.02 -16.28 31.00
C LYS A 104 18.36 -16.99 31.24
N SER A 105 19.14 -17.23 30.17
CA SER A 105 20.42 -17.93 30.28
C SER A 105 21.43 -17.17 31.14
N GLU A 106 21.55 -15.84 30.96
CA GLU A 106 22.46 -15.02 31.76
C GLU A 106 22.04 -14.97 33.23
N TYR A 107 20.74 -14.94 33.51
CA TYR A 107 20.23 -15.02 34.87
C TYR A 107 20.59 -16.36 35.54
N GLU A 108 20.30 -17.48 34.89
CA GLU A 108 20.66 -18.82 35.39
C GLU A 108 22.17 -18.95 35.62
N ASN A 109 22.98 -18.52 34.65
CA ASN A 109 24.44 -18.52 34.74
C ASN A 109 24.94 -17.64 35.90
N SER A 110 24.29 -16.51 36.18
CA SER A 110 24.66 -15.65 37.30
C SER A 110 24.44 -16.34 38.64
N VAL A 111 23.34 -17.07 38.80
CA VAL A 111 23.03 -17.81 40.03
C VAL A 111 24.02 -18.95 40.23
N GLU A 112 24.33 -19.72 39.19
CA GLU A 112 25.35 -20.79 39.27
C GLU A 112 26.73 -20.25 39.65
N LYS A 113 27.14 -19.11 39.10
CA LYS A 113 28.41 -18.47 39.48
C LYS A 113 28.43 -18.04 40.94
N ILE A 114 27.31 -17.52 41.46
CA ILE A 114 27.18 -17.16 42.88
C ILE A 114 27.28 -18.40 43.76
N ILE A 115 26.60 -19.49 43.40
CA ILE A 115 26.68 -20.76 44.13
C ILE A 115 28.13 -21.25 44.17
N ALA A 116 28.80 -21.32 43.01
CA ALA A 116 30.19 -21.77 42.93
C ALA A 116 31.15 -20.92 43.79
N LEU A 117 30.95 -19.59 43.83
CA LEU A 117 31.73 -18.70 44.70
C LEU A 117 31.51 -18.99 46.19
N ILE A 118 30.28 -19.31 46.59
CA ILE A 118 29.98 -19.64 48.00
C ILE A 118 30.57 -21.01 48.35
N GLU A 119 30.41 -22.02 47.50
CA GLU A 119 30.95 -23.36 47.70
C GLU A 119 32.49 -23.32 47.84
N ASP A 120 33.17 -22.55 46.99
CA ASP A 120 34.62 -22.36 47.04
C ASP A 120 35.09 -21.66 48.33
N GLN A 121 34.43 -20.58 48.73
CA GLN A 121 34.82 -19.81 49.92
C GLN A 121 34.54 -20.54 51.25
N GLN A 122 33.45 -21.30 51.31
CA GLN A 122 32.97 -21.92 52.54
C GLN A 122 33.31 -23.41 52.65
N GLY A 123 33.80 -24.03 51.56
CA GLY A 123 34.13 -25.46 51.52
C GLY A 123 32.91 -26.37 51.71
N VAL A 124 31.71 -25.86 51.41
CA VAL A 124 30.44 -26.60 51.51
C VAL A 124 29.93 -26.91 50.11
N SER A 125 29.15 -27.99 49.99
CA SER A 125 28.39 -28.29 48.78
C SER A 125 26.95 -27.81 48.97
N ILE A 126 26.46 -27.00 48.03
CA ILE A 126 25.10 -26.47 48.06
C ILE A 126 24.22 -27.34 47.15
N ASP A 127 23.10 -27.78 47.71
CA ASP A 127 22.05 -28.44 46.93
C ASP A 127 21.38 -27.44 45.98
N ARG A 128 21.44 -27.73 44.68
CA ARG A 128 20.92 -26.89 43.60
C ARG A 128 19.43 -27.11 43.36
N GLU A 129 18.86 -28.23 43.80
CA GLU A 129 17.47 -28.59 43.50
C GLU A 129 16.45 -27.55 44.03
N PRO A 130 16.52 -27.08 45.29
CA PRO A 130 15.62 -26.04 45.79
C PRO A 130 15.80 -24.69 45.08
N ILE A 131 17.04 -24.37 44.67
CA ILE A 131 17.38 -23.11 44.01
C ILE A 131 16.83 -23.09 42.59
N SER A 132 16.99 -24.19 41.86
CA SER A 132 16.42 -24.37 40.52
C SER A 132 14.91 -24.12 40.50
N GLY A 133 14.19 -24.62 41.51
CA GLY A 133 12.75 -24.36 41.65
C GLY A 133 12.40 -22.86 41.79
N ILE A 134 13.24 -22.07 42.47
CA ILE A 134 13.06 -20.61 42.62
C ILE A 134 13.37 -19.88 41.30
N ILE A 135 14.43 -20.29 40.60
CA ILE A 135 14.80 -19.75 39.29
C ILE A 135 13.65 -19.96 38.32
N ASP A 136 13.14 -21.18 38.20
CA ASP A 136 12.03 -21.52 37.31
C ASP A 136 10.76 -20.71 37.61
N ALA A 137 10.40 -20.59 38.88
CA ALA A 137 9.25 -19.78 39.31
C ALA A 137 9.44 -18.30 38.91
N THR A 138 10.63 -17.76 39.09
CA THR A 138 10.97 -16.37 38.73
C THR A 138 10.89 -16.16 37.21
N CYS A 139 11.48 -17.06 36.43
CA CYS A 139 11.45 -16.99 34.96
C CYS A 139 10.02 -17.08 34.42
N ARG A 140 9.13 -17.88 35.02
CA ARG A 140 7.71 -17.93 34.64
C ARG A 140 7.00 -16.60 34.86
N VAL A 141 7.18 -15.99 36.03
CA VAL A 141 6.55 -14.68 36.32
C VAL A 141 6.99 -13.60 35.32
N ILE A 142 8.27 -13.61 34.94
CA ILE A 142 8.80 -12.68 33.94
C ILE A 142 8.19 -12.97 32.56
N GLY A 143 8.14 -14.24 32.15
CA GLY A 143 7.59 -14.65 30.85
C GLY A 143 6.08 -14.42 30.72
N ASP A 144 5.32 -14.57 31.81
CA ASP A 144 3.88 -14.34 31.85
C ASP A 144 3.49 -12.87 32.01
N TYR A 145 4.47 -11.96 32.11
CA TYR A 145 4.19 -10.53 32.25
C TYR A 145 3.45 -10.00 31.03
N ARG A 146 2.26 -9.45 31.26
CA ARG A 146 1.44 -8.78 30.24
C ARG A 146 1.47 -7.28 30.47
N ILE A 147 1.83 -6.54 29.43
CA ILE A 147 1.67 -5.08 29.42
C ILE A 147 0.17 -4.78 29.43
N LYS A 148 -0.29 -3.98 30.41
CA LYS A 148 -1.65 -3.43 30.38
C LYS A 148 -1.71 -2.42 29.23
N SER A 149 -2.47 -2.71 28.18
CA SER A 149 -2.87 -1.70 27.20
C SER A 149 -4.06 -0.94 27.78
N GLU A 150 -3.89 0.37 27.98
CA GLU A 150 -5.02 1.30 28.18
C GLU A 150 -5.85 1.46 26.91
#